data_AF-A0A2P2M9Q7-F1
#
_entry.id   AF-A0A2P2M9Q7-F1
#
_cell.length_a   1.000
_cell.length_b   1.000
_cell.length_c   1.000
_cell.angle_alpha   90.00
_cell.angle_beta   90.00
_cell.angle_gamma   90.00
#
_symmetry.space_group_name_H-M   'P 1'
#
loop_
_entity.id
_entity.type
_entity.pdbx_description
1 polymer ?
#
loop_
_entity_poly.entity_id
_entity_poly.type
_entity_poly.pdbx_seq_one_letter_code
_entity_poly.pdbx_strand_id
1 'polypeptide(L)'
;MKKRFISFGGVIFEGCSATSISVYRDAAALQLEDGKILSSHIIIDAMGNFSPIVRQIRKGKKPDGVCLVVGCCSRGFKDNYTGDVIYSSSSVRKVGGSKVQYFWEAFPAGSGPMDRTTYMFTYVNPQPGSPKLEQLLEDYWDLMPEYQGVSLDNLKILRVIYGIFPTYRESPLPAAFNRILQFGDASGIQSPVSFGGFGSLTRHLGRLANGIYEAIRGDFLDAYSLSLLNPYMPNLSASWLFQRAMSAQQNSNVSPEFINELLHVNFLCMQRLGDPILRPFLQDVIQFGPLTKTLGLVILTKPQIIPSIFKQVGIPVLLEWSGHFFMLGCYTFLSTFVDPALRPLLNSFPAKIKYEWKRHLEAWKYGSGLDYKL
;
A
#
# COMPACT_ATOMS: atom_id res chain seq x y z
N MET A 1 17.38 5.09 -14.73
CA MET A 1 17.76 4.67 -13.35
C MET A 1 19.09 3.91 -13.31
N LYS A 2 19.20 2.73 -13.94
CA LYS A 2 20.44 1.92 -13.97
C LYS A 2 21.74 2.73 -14.22
N LYS A 3 21.78 3.47 -15.34
CA LYS A 3 22.94 4.33 -15.70
C LYS A 3 23.30 5.35 -14.61
N ARG A 4 22.28 5.96 -13.97
CA ARG A 4 22.47 6.95 -12.90
C ARG A 4 23.02 6.31 -11.62
N PHE A 5 22.56 5.11 -11.27
CA PHE A 5 23.11 4.38 -10.11
C PHE A 5 24.59 4.04 -10.32
N ILE A 6 24.94 3.56 -11.51
CA ILE A 6 26.33 3.24 -11.89
C ILE A 6 27.20 4.51 -11.91
N SER A 7 26.71 5.64 -12.42
CA SER A 7 27.48 6.89 -12.42
C SER A 7 27.81 7.43 -11.02
N PHE A 8 27.09 6.98 -9.99
CA PHE A 8 27.41 7.27 -8.58
C PHE A 8 28.29 6.18 -7.92
N GLY A 9 28.88 5.28 -8.71
CA GLY A 9 29.73 4.19 -8.22
C GLY A 9 28.96 2.93 -7.79
N GLY A 10 27.66 2.87 -8.03
CA GLY A 10 26.84 1.70 -7.73
C GLY A 10 27.22 0.51 -8.62
N VAL A 11 27.31 -0.67 -8.02
CA VAL A 11 27.57 -1.95 -8.73
C VAL A 11 26.28 -2.76 -8.79
N ILE A 12 26.00 -3.34 -9.96
CA ILE A 12 24.81 -4.16 -10.18
C ILE A 12 25.23 -5.55 -10.61
N PHE A 13 24.74 -6.56 -9.89
CA PHE A 13 24.85 -7.97 -10.23
C PHE A 13 23.49 -8.44 -10.79
N GLU A 14 23.39 -8.61 -12.10
CA GLU A 14 22.16 -9.09 -12.76
C GLU A 14 22.19 -10.62 -12.88
N GLY A 15 21.02 -11.25 -12.78
CA GLY A 15 20.91 -12.72 -12.83
C GLY A 15 21.51 -13.43 -11.61
N CYS A 16 21.75 -12.71 -10.52
CA CYS A 16 22.28 -13.26 -9.27
C CYS A 16 21.18 -13.36 -8.22
N SER A 17 21.05 -14.53 -7.60
CA SER A 17 20.15 -14.78 -6.48
C SER A 17 20.93 -14.85 -5.17
N ALA A 18 20.34 -14.33 -4.09
CA ALA A 18 20.87 -14.52 -2.74
C ALA A 18 20.35 -15.83 -2.14
N THR A 19 21.24 -16.62 -1.54
CA THR A 19 20.90 -17.91 -0.92
C THR A 19 20.79 -17.82 0.59
N SER A 20 21.70 -17.10 1.24
CA SER A 20 21.72 -16.94 2.68
C SER A 20 22.23 -15.56 3.11
N ILE A 21 21.83 -15.15 4.31
CA ILE A 21 22.34 -13.95 4.99
C ILE A 21 22.79 -14.36 6.39
N SER A 22 24.04 -14.07 6.73
CA SER A 22 24.57 -14.22 8.08
C SER A 22 24.77 -12.83 8.69
N VAL A 23 24.19 -12.61 9.88
CA VAL A 23 24.29 -11.33 10.60
C VAL A 23 25.28 -11.48 11.74
N TYR A 24 26.29 -10.62 11.76
CA TYR A 24 27.30 -10.52 12.80
C TYR A 24 27.15 -9.20 13.57
N ARG A 25 28.01 -8.99 14.56
CA ARG A 25 27.99 -7.79 15.41
C ARG A 25 28.26 -6.52 14.60
N ASP A 26 29.22 -6.58 13.67
CA ASP A 26 29.77 -5.45 12.91
C ASP A 26 29.47 -5.49 11.40
N ALA A 27 28.99 -6.62 10.89
CA ALA A 27 28.69 -6.81 9.47
C ALA A 27 27.48 -7.73 9.23
N ALA A 28 26.93 -7.65 8.02
CA ALA A 28 26.06 -8.66 7.43
C ALA A 28 26.75 -9.24 6.18
N ALA A 29 26.70 -10.55 6.02
CA ALA A 29 27.28 -11.26 4.88
C ALA A 29 26.14 -11.88 4.05
N LEU A 30 26.06 -11.48 2.79
CA LEU A 30 25.15 -12.02 1.78
C LEU A 30 25.90 -13.06 0.94
N GLN A 31 25.40 -14.28 0.91
CA GLN A 31 25.91 -15.32 0.03
C GLN A 31 25.07 -15.37 -1.25
N LEU A 32 25.75 -15.34 -2.39
CA LEU A 32 25.14 -15.51 -3.71
C LEU A 32 25.13 -16.99 -4.12
N GLU A 33 24.31 -17.33 -5.10
CA GLU A 33 24.16 -18.69 -5.63
C GLU A 33 25.45 -19.26 -6.23
N ASP A 34 26.31 -18.41 -6.79
CA ASP A 34 27.63 -18.77 -7.32
C ASP A 34 28.70 -18.98 -6.23
N GLY A 35 28.32 -18.87 -4.95
CA GLY A 35 29.20 -19.01 -3.79
C GLY A 35 29.93 -17.72 -3.39
N LYS A 36 29.80 -16.63 -4.16
CA LYS A 36 30.41 -15.34 -3.81
C LYS A 36 29.77 -14.78 -2.53
N ILE A 37 30.61 -14.25 -1.65
CA ILE A 37 30.17 -13.60 -0.41
C ILE A 37 30.38 -12.09 -0.53
N LEU A 38 29.34 -11.33 -0.24
CA LEU A 38 29.36 -9.88 -0.16
C LEU A 38 29.16 -9.45 1.29
N SER A 39 30.12 -8.71 1.85
CA SER A 39 30.00 -8.13 3.19
C SER A 39 29.47 -6.70 3.10
N SER A 40 28.59 -6.32 4.02
CA SER A 40 28.05 -4.96 4.13
C SER A 40 27.74 -4.59 5.58
N HIS A 41 27.60 -3.28 5.85
CA HIS A 41 27.11 -2.82 7.15
C HIS A 41 25.60 -3.06 7.33
N ILE A 42 24.84 -2.98 6.23
CA ILE A 42 23.39 -3.14 6.19
C ILE A 42 22.99 -3.84 4.88
N ILE A 43 21.92 -4.62 4.94
CA ILE A 43 21.21 -5.20 3.80
C ILE A 43 19.82 -4.57 3.74
N ILE A 44 19.47 -4.04 2.56
CA ILE A 44 18.14 -3.52 2.27
C ILE A 44 17.36 -4.59 1.51
N ASP A 45 16.34 -5.15 2.16
CA ASP A 45 15.43 -6.11 1.54
C ASP A 45 14.39 -5.38 0.70
N ALA A 46 14.64 -5.34 -0.60
CA ALA A 46 13.74 -4.80 -1.62
C ALA A 46 13.19 -5.90 -2.56
N MET A 47 13.05 -7.15 -2.06
CA MET A 47 12.57 -8.30 -2.85
C MET A 47 11.04 -8.35 -3.01
N GLY A 48 10.34 -7.34 -2.50
CA GLY A 48 8.90 -7.17 -2.63
C GLY A 48 8.06 -8.06 -1.70
N ASN A 49 6.77 -8.16 -1.98
CA ASN A 49 5.77 -8.84 -1.14
C ASN A 49 6.09 -10.31 -0.82
N PHE A 50 6.84 -10.98 -1.69
CA PHE A 50 7.20 -12.40 -1.55
C PHE A 50 8.61 -12.62 -1.00
N SER A 51 9.24 -11.58 -0.43
CA SER A 51 10.57 -11.66 0.18
C SER A 51 10.69 -12.87 1.12
N PRO A 52 11.70 -13.75 0.92
CA PRO A 52 11.99 -14.85 1.85
C PRO A 52 12.30 -14.37 3.27
N ILE A 53 12.86 -13.17 3.42
CA ILE A 53 13.15 -12.57 4.73
C ILE A 53 11.83 -12.19 5.42
N VAL A 54 10.93 -11.51 4.70
CA VAL A 54 9.59 -11.16 5.22
C VAL A 54 8.83 -12.42 5.66
N ARG A 55 8.91 -13.51 4.88
CA ARG A 55 8.29 -14.79 5.25
C ARG A 55 8.84 -15.36 6.56
N GLN A 56 10.14 -15.22 6.83
CA GLN A 56 10.76 -15.61 8.09
C GLN A 56 10.26 -14.73 9.25
N ILE A 57 10.25 -13.40 9.08
CA ILE A 57 9.77 -12.46 10.10
C ILE A 57 8.30 -12.76 10.46
N ARG A 58 7.46 -12.99 9.45
CA ARG A 58 6.05 -13.29 9.62
C ARG A 58 5.77 -14.74 10.01
N LYS A 59 6.78 -15.62 10.09
CA LYS A 59 6.67 -17.03 10.50
C LYS A 59 5.57 -17.80 9.76
N GLY A 60 5.43 -17.56 8.45
CA GLY A 60 4.39 -18.20 7.63
C GLY A 60 2.96 -17.73 7.88
N LYS A 61 2.73 -16.62 8.63
CA LYS A 61 1.42 -16.00 8.79
C LYS A 61 0.79 -15.72 7.42
N LYS A 62 -0.45 -16.19 7.25
CA LYS A 62 -1.24 -15.91 6.04
C LYS A 62 -1.56 -14.41 5.98
N PRO A 63 -1.64 -13.83 4.78
CA PRO A 63 -2.09 -12.45 4.64
C PRO A 63 -3.54 -12.30 5.13
N ASP A 64 -3.87 -11.11 5.63
CA ASP A 64 -5.23 -10.75 6.08
C ASP A 64 -6.17 -10.50 4.89
N GLY A 65 -5.62 -10.26 3.71
CA GLY A 65 -6.33 -10.09 2.45
C GLY A 65 -5.38 -10.22 1.27
N VAL A 66 -5.93 -10.41 0.07
CA VAL A 66 -5.17 -10.48 -1.17
C VAL A 66 -5.89 -9.66 -2.23
N CYS A 67 -5.15 -8.84 -2.96
CA CYS A 67 -5.62 -8.32 -4.23
C CYS A 67 -5.06 -9.15 -5.37
N LEU A 68 -5.97 -9.55 -6.25
CA LEU A 68 -5.66 -10.21 -7.51
C LEU A 68 -5.87 -9.18 -8.60
N VAL A 69 -4.84 -8.92 -9.40
CA VAL A 69 -4.91 -8.01 -10.55
C VAL A 69 -4.62 -8.77 -11.84
N VAL A 70 -5.33 -8.38 -12.88
CA VAL A 70 -5.05 -8.72 -14.28
C VAL A 70 -5.17 -7.45 -15.11
N GLY A 71 -4.58 -7.43 -16.30
CA GLY A 71 -4.67 -6.25 -17.16
C GLY A 71 -3.79 -6.34 -18.38
N CYS A 72 -3.80 -5.26 -19.16
CA CYS A 72 -2.87 -5.12 -20.27
C CYS A 72 -2.47 -3.66 -20.49
N CYS A 73 -1.29 -3.47 -21.07
CA CYS A 73 -0.95 -2.26 -21.79
C CYS A 73 -1.26 -2.51 -23.26
N SER A 74 -2.06 -1.63 -23.85
CA SER A 74 -2.47 -1.72 -25.25
C SER A 74 -2.42 -0.36 -25.94
N ARG A 75 -2.24 -0.39 -27.27
CA ARG A 75 -2.16 0.78 -28.15
C ARG A 75 -3.37 0.83 -29.05
N GLY A 76 -3.96 2.01 -29.21
CA GLY A 76 -5.10 2.23 -30.12
C GLY A 76 -6.15 3.20 -29.57
N PHE A 77 -5.98 3.67 -28.34
CA PHE A 77 -6.92 4.60 -27.70
C PHE A 77 -6.85 5.98 -28.35
N LYS A 78 -8.02 6.54 -28.60
CA LYS A 78 -8.23 7.95 -28.97
C LYS A 78 -8.56 8.73 -27.70
N ASP A 79 -8.24 10.02 -27.66
CA ASP A 79 -8.62 10.91 -26.54
C ASP A 79 -8.15 10.41 -25.15
N ASN A 80 -6.96 9.80 -25.10
CA ASN A 80 -6.40 9.13 -23.92
C ASN A 80 -5.66 10.12 -22.99
N TYR A 81 -6.40 11.05 -22.39
CA TYR A 81 -5.84 12.08 -21.48
C TYR A 81 -6.34 11.99 -20.04
N THR A 82 -7.33 11.13 -19.75
CA THR A 82 -7.87 10.91 -18.41
C THR A 82 -7.44 9.56 -17.84
N GLY A 83 -7.52 9.42 -16.52
CA GLY A 83 -7.32 8.16 -15.83
C GLY A 83 -8.40 7.88 -14.80
N ASP A 84 -8.66 6.59 -14.56
CA ASP A 84 -9.57 6.10 -13.55
C ASP A 84 -8.74 5.55 -12.39
N VAL A 85 -8.85 6.18 -11.22
CA VAL A 85 -8.14 5.75 -10.00
C VAL A 85 -8.81 4.53 -9.36
N ILE A 86 -10.13 4.49 -9.38
CA ILE A 86 -10.92 3.33 -8.97
C ILE A 86 -12.32 3.45 -9.56
N TYR A 87 -12.70 2.50 -10.39
CA TYR A 87 -14.02 2.43 -11.01
C TYR A 87 -14.67 1.08 -10.73
N SER A 88 -15.96 1.07 -10.43
CA SER A 88 -16.73 -0.15 -10.21
C SER A 88 -18.17 0.07 -10.67
N SER A 89 -18.67 -0.83 -11.52
CA SER A 89 -20.03 -0.80 -12.05
C SER A 89 -20.72 -2.16 -12.00
N SER A 90 -19.96 -3.26 -11.93
CA SER A 90 -20.51 -4.61 -11.82
C SER A 90 -21.12 -4.86 -10.45
N SER A 91 -22.14 -5.72 -10.37
CA SER A 91 -22.56 -6.31 -9.09
C SER A 91 -21.60 -7.41 -8.66
N VAL A 92 -21.60 -7.72 -7.35
CA VAL A 92 -20.84 -8.85 -6.81
C VAL A 92 -21.22 -10.14 -7.55
N ARG A 93 -20.22 -10.85 -8.06
CA ARG A 93 -20.41 -12.10 -8.82
C ARG A 93 -19.61 -13.24 -8.24
N LYS A 94 -19.96 -14.46 -8.66
CA LYS A 94 -19.26 -15.68 -8.25
C LYS A 94 -18.20 -16.03 -9.29
N VAL A 95 -16.96 -16.22 -8.83
CA VAL A 95 -15.83 -16.62 -9.67
C VAL A 95 -15.07 -17.71 -8.92
N GLY A 96 -15.00 -18.90 -9.54
CA GLY A 96 -14.57 -20.11 -8.85
C GLY A 96 -15.43 -20.39 -7.61
N GLY A 97 -14.77 -20.59 -6.46
CA GLY A 97 -15.43 -20.80 -5.17
C GLY A 97 -15.74 -19.51 -4.39
N SER A 98 -15.45 -18.33 -4.93
CA SER A 98 -15.50 -17.07 -4.20
C SER A 98 -16.50 -16.08 -4.79
N LYS A 99 -16.95 -15.12 -3.96
CA LYS A 99 -17.65 -13.93 -4.42
C LYS A 99 -16.62 -12.81 -4.59
N VAL A 100 -16.71 -12.06 -5.67
CA VAL A 100 -15.78 -10.99 -6.01
C VAL A 100 -16.52 -9.74 -6.46
N GLN A 101 -15.90 -8.61 -6.21
CA GLN A 101 -16.26 -7.32 -6.79
C GLN A 101 -15.13 -6.91 -7.72
N TYR A 102 -15.44 -6.60 -8.97
CA TYR A 102 -14.45 -6.09 -9.90
C TYR A 102 -14.33 -4.58 -9.82
N PHE A 103 -13.09 -4.15 -9.73
CA PHE A 103 -12.67 -2.76 -9.82
C PHE A 103 -11.76 -2.60 -11.02
N TRP A 104 -11.78 -1.40 -11.59
CA TRP A 104 -10.99 -1.02 -12.72
C TRP A 104 -10.12 0.18 -12.41
N GLU A 105 -8.93 0.15 -12.98
CA GLU A 105 -7.97 1.25 -13.01
C GLU A 105 -7.48 1.40 -14.44
N ALA A 106 -7.34 2.63 -14.92
CA ALA A 106 -6.81 2.82 -16.25
C ALA A 106 -6.12 4.17 -16.41
N PHE A 107 -4.93 4.15 -17.03
CA PHE A 107 -4.07 5.33 -17.15
C PHE A 107 -3.38 5.39 -18.51
N PRO A 108 -3.20 6.59 -19.09
CA PRO A 108 -2.31 6.78 -20.23
C PRO A 108 -0.90 6.28 -19.88
N ALA A 109 -0.31 5.49 -20.77
CA ALA A 109 1.02 4.93 -20.57
C ALA A 109 2.11 5.89 -21.08
N GLY A 110 3.24 5.96 -20.38
CA GLY A 110 4.37 6.80 -20.80
C GLY A 110 5.07 6.37 -22.09
N SER A 111 4.65 5.26 -22.71
CA SER A 111 5.21 4.74 -23.97
C SER A 111 4.66 5.41 -25.23
N GLY A 112 3.55 6.15 -25.13
CA GLY A 112 2.98 6.90 -26.24
C GLY A 112 1.57 7.43 -25.95
N PRO A 113 1.09 8.45 -26.69
CA PRO A 113 -0.20 9.09 -26.42
C PRO A 113 -1.40 8.15 -26.63
N MET A 114 -1.26 7.14 -27.50
CA MET A 114 -2.31 6.15 -27.77
C MET A 114 -2.20 4.88 -26.91
N ASP A 115 -1.19 4.82 -26.04
CA ASP A 115 -0.93 3.66 -25.19
C ASP A 115 -1.64 3.88 -23.85
N ARG A 116 -2.42 2.90 -23.41
CA ARG A 116 -3.13 2.93 -22.13
C ARG A 116 -2.88 1.63 -21.40
N THR A 117 -2.69 1.72 -20.10
CA THR A 117 -2.66 0.55 -19.23
C THR A 117 -4.01 0.45 -18.53
N THR A 118 -4.64 -0.72 -18.65
CA THR A 118 -5.94 -1.01 -18.08
C THR A 118 -5.80 -2.22 -17.16
N TYR A 119 -6.26 -2.09 -15.93
CA TYR A 119 -6.26 -3.12 -14.91
C TYR A 119 -7.68 -3.44 -14.49
N MET A 120 -7.93 -4.71 -14.22
CA MET A 120 -9.08 -5.18 -13.46
C MET A 120 -8.55 -5.92 -12.22
N PHE A 121 -9.13 -5.64 -11.06
CA PHE A 121 -8.71 -6.27 -9.83
C PHE A 121 -9.89 -6.59 -8.90
N THR A 122 -9.64 -7.49 -7.95
CA THR A 122 -10.57 -7.83 -6.88
C THR A 122 -9.83 -8.09 -5.59
N TYR A 123 -10.48 -7.73 -4.48
CA TYR A 123 -10.07 -8.12 -3.15
C TYR A 123 -10.68 -9.46 -2.76
N VAL A 124 -9.87 -10.37 -2.21
CA VAL A 124 -10.32 -11.66 -1.70
C VAL A 124 -9.68 -11.98 -0.36
N ASN A 125 -10.41 -12.76 0.45
CA ASN A 125 -9.82 -13.44 1.59
C ASN A 125 -9.01 -14.65 1.08
N PRO A 126 -7.74 -14.83 1.46
CA PRO A 126 -6.92 -15.96 1.00
C PRO A 126 -7.45 -17.28 1.55
N GLN A 127 -8.06 -18.09 0.68
CA GLN A 127 -8.65 -19.38 1.04
C GLN A 127 -8.62 -20.38 -0.13
N PRO A 128 -8.71 -21.69 0.13
CA PRO A 128 -8.92 -22.66 -0.94
C PRO A 128 -10.16 -22.28 -1.77
N GLY A 129 -10.05 -22.32 -3.10
CA GLY A 129 -11.12 -21.90 -4.00
C GLY A 129 -11.22 -20.39 -4.26
N SER A 130 -10.24 -19.59 -3.82
CA SER A 130 -10.03 -18.24 -4.35
C SER A 130 -9.88 -18.27 -5.89
N PRO A 131 -10.29 -17.21 -6.61
CA PRO A 131 -10.17 -17.13 -8.06
C PRO A 131 -8.74 -17.36 -8.53
N LYS A 132 -8.59 -18.07 -9.64
CA LYS A 132 -7.31 -18.15 -10.35
C LYS A 132 -7.08 -16.89 -11.19
N LEU A 133 -5.83 -16.50 -11.41
CA LEU A 133 -5.51 -15.34 -12.25
C LEU A 133 -5.96 -15.56 -13.69
N GLU A 134 -5.90 -16.79 -14.19
CA GLU A 134 -6.35 -17.17 -15.51
C GLU A 134 -7.86 -16.91 -15.67
N GLN A 135 -8.66 -17.25 -14.65
CA GLN A 135 -10.11 -16.98 -14.66
C GLN A 135 -10.42 -15.48 -14.67
N LEU A 136 -9.66 -14.70 -13.89
CA LEU A 136 -9.80 -13.25 -13.90
C LEU A 136 -9.38 -12.65 -15.24
N LEU A 137 -8.38 -13.23 -15.89
CA LEU A 137 -7.89 -12.76 -17.19
C LEU A 137 -8.90 -13.02 -18.31
N GLU A 138 -9.61 -14.15 -18.29
CA GLU A 138 -10.74 -14.39 -19.21
C GLU A 138 -11.84 -13.33 -19.00
N ASP A 139 -12.29 -13.14 -17.75
CA ASP A 139 -13.28 -12.11 -17.42
C ASP A 139 -12.81 -10.70 -17.83
N TYR A 140 -11.51 -10.41 -17.73
CA TYR A 140 -10.93 -9.13 -18.16
C TYR A 140 -11.12 -8.91 -19.65
N TRP A 141 -10.83 -9.90 -20.50
CA TRP A 141 -10.97 -9.75 -21.95
C TRP A 141 -12.42 -9.57 -22.38
N ASP A 142 -13.35 -10.26 -21.69
CA ASP A 142 -14.78 -10.13 -21.96
C ASP A 142 -15.33 -8.76 -21.57
N LEU A 143 -14.89 -8.21 -20.42
CA LEU A 143 -15.46 -6.99 -19.85
C LEU A 143 -14.74 -5.71 -20.28
N MET A 144 -13.46 -5.79 -20.67
CA MET A 144 -12.65 -4.61 -20.99
C MET A 144 -13.23 -3.76 -22.13
N PRO A 145 -13.80 -4.33 -23.22
CA PRO A 145 -14.37 -3.53 -24.30
C PRO A 145 -15.51 -2.62 -23.86
N GLU A 146 -16.39 -3.10 -22.98
CA GLU A 146 -17.48 -2.32 -22.42
C GLU A 146 -16.94 -1.20 -21.53
N TYR A 147 -16.01 -1.53 -20.63
CA TYR A 147 -15.42 -0.54 -19.72
C TYR A 147 -14.66 0.58 -20.45
N GLN A 148 -13.85 0.23 -21.45
CA GLN A 148 -13.04 1.20 -22.20
C GLN A 148 -13.79 1.85 -23.37
N GLY A 149 -14.96 1.33 -23.74
CA GLY A 149 -15.72 1.80 -24.91
C GLY A 149 -14.99 1.55 -26.24
N VAL A 150 -14.20 0.48 -26.34
CA VAL A 150 -13.40 0.16 -27.54
C VAL A 150 -13.34 -1.34 -27.80
N SER A 151 -13.48 -1.76 -29.07
CA SER A 151 -13.29 -3.17 -29.45
C SER A 151 -11.82 -3.60 -29.33
N LEU A 152 -11.58 -4.85 -28.91
CA LEU A 152 -10.24 -5.45 -28.88
C LEU A 152 -9.57 -5.48 -30.26
N ASP A 153 -10.33 -5.62 -31.35
CA ASP A 153 -9.79 -5.64 -32.72
C ASP A 153 -9.12 -4.30 -33.11
N ASN A 154 -9.50 -3.22 -32.43
CA ASN A 154 -8.92 -1.89 -32.65
C ASN A 154 -7.67 -1.66 -31.78
N LEU A 155 -7.28 -2.63 -30.96
CA LEU A 155 -6.18 -2.50 -30.00
C LEU A 155 -5.05 -3.46 -30.33
N LYS A 156 -3.83 -2.92 -30.32
CA LYS A 156 -2.61 -3.71 -30.31
C LYS A 156 -2.20 -3.97 -28.86
N ILE A 157 -2.27 -5.23 -28.42
CA ILE A 157 -1.80 -5.63 -27.09
C ILE A 157 -0.26 -5.55 -27.07
N LEU A 158 0.29 -4.73 -26.16
CA LEU A 158 1.73 -4.55 -25.99
C LEU A 158 2.29 -5.43 -24.88
N ARG A 159 1.52 -5.59 -23.79
CA ARG A 159 1.90 -6.40 -22.63
C ARG A 159 0.66 -6.85 -21.87
N VAL A 160 0.65 -8.11 -21.44
CA VAL A 160 -0.32 -8.63 -20.45
C VAL A 160 0.30 -8.59 -19.06
N ILE A 161 -0.49 -8.25 -18.06
CA ILE A 161 -0.06 -8.07 -16.67
C ILE A 161 -0.98 -8.88 -15.77
N TYR A 162 -0.41 -9.54 -14.78
CA TYR A 162 -1.14 -10.20 -13.71
C TYR A 162 -0.30 -10.22 -12.44
N GLY A 163 -0.94 -10.22 -11.28
CA GLY A 163 -0.24 -10.11 -10.01
C GLY A 163 -1.09 -10.47 -8.81
N ILE A 164 -0.41 -10.85 -7.73
CA ILE A 164 -0.99 -11.16 -6.44
C ILE A 164 -0.32 -10.26 -5.40
N PHE A 165 -1.12 -9.43 -4.73
CA PHE A 165 -0.65 -8.51 -3.70
C PHE A 165 -1.22 -8.91 -2.34
N PRO A 166 -0.42 -9.54 -1.46
CA PRO A 166 -0.84 -9.82 -0.11
C PRO A 166 -0.94 -8.54 0.73
N THR A 167 -1.98 -8.42 1.56
CA THR A 167 -2.08 -7.40 2.59
C THR A 167 -1.95 -8.00 3.98
N TYR A 168 -1.27 -7.26 4.85
CA TYR A 168 -1.15 -7.59 6.26
C TYR A 168 -1.55 -6.37 7.07
N ARG A 169 -2.45 -6.54 8.05
CA ARG A 169 -2.87 -5.47 8.96
C ARG A 169 -1.71 -4.94 9.78
N GLU A 170 -0.82 -5.85 10.19
CA GLU A 170 0.47 -5.53 10.81
C GLU A 170 1.47 -5.09 9.74
N SER A 171 1.27 -3.86 9.25
CA SER A 171 2.17 -3.15 8.35
C SER A 171 2.20 -1.64 8.68
N PRO A 172 3.32 -0.93 8.47
CA PRO A 172 4.62 -1.42 7.99
C PRO A 172 5.25 -2.49 8.91
N LEU A 173 6.04 -3.39 8.33
CA LEU A 173 6.69 -4.49 9.03
C LEU A 173 7.95 -3.97 9.75
N PRO A 174 8.00 -4.05 11.08
CA PRO A 174 9.19 -3.67 11.84
C PRO A 174 10.36 -4.60 11.51
N ALA A 175 11.58 -4.06 11.48
CA ALA A 175 12.78 -4.86 11.33
C ALA A 175 12.94 -5.85 12.50
N ALA A 176 13.17 -7.12 12.20
CA ALA A 176 13.33 -8.18 13.20
C ALA A 176 14.78 -8.62 13.42
N PHE A 177 15.69 -8.19 12.55
CA PHE A 177 17.09 -8.59 12.56
C PHE A 177 17.99 -7.36 12.56
N ASN A 178 19.13 -7.46 13.23
CA ASN A 178 20.17 -6.43 13.12
C ASN A 178 20.63 -6.36 11.67
N ARG A 179 20.97 -5.15 11.20
CA ARG A 179 21.57 -4.88 9.89
C ARG A 179 20.71 -5.30 8.68
N ILE A 180 19.42 -5.62 8.86
CA ILE A 180 18.49 -5.94 7.77
C ILE A 180 17.25 -5.05 7.89
N LEU A 181 16.93 -4.33 6.81
CA LEU A 181 15.76 -3.46 6.75
C LEU A 181 14.88 -3.78 5.54
N GLN A 182 13.59 -4.01 5.76
CA GLN A 182 12.60 -4.15 4.68
C GLN A 182 12.29 -2.80 4.04
N PHE A 183 12.22 -2.78 2.70
CA PHE A 183 12.01 -1.58 1.90
C PHE A 183 11.06 -1.85 0.71
N GLY A 184 10.28 -0.84 0.32
CA GLY A 184 9.24 -1.00 -0.71
C GLY A 184 8.16 -2.00 -0.26
N ASP A 185 7.67 -2.84 -1.17
CA ASP A 185 6.59 -3.77 -0.84
C ASP A 185 6.99 -4.78 0.25
N ALA A 186 8.28 -5.09 0.41
CA ALA A 186 8.76 -5.94 1.50
C ALA A 186 8.48 -5.33 2.89
N SER A 187 8.42 -4.00 3.01
CA SER A 187 8.05 -3.34 4.26
C SER A 187 6.55 -3.29 4.50
N GLY A 188 5.73 -3.56 3.48
CA GLY A 188 4.26 -3.46 3.59
C GLY A 188 3.74 -2.03 3.76
N ILE A 189 4.53 -0.99 3.47
CA ILE A 189 4.09 0.42 3.58
C ILE A 189 3.10 0.85 2.48
N GLN A 190 2.79 -0.04 1.53
CA GLN A 190 1.84 0.18 0.45
C GLN A 190 0.41 0.39 0.95
N SER A 191 -0.38 1.21 0.25
CA SER A 191 -1.80 1.40 0.56
C SER A 191 -2.58 0.08 0.43
N PRO A 192 -3.46 -0.27 1.38
CA PRO A 192 -4.34 -1.42 1.25
C PRO A 192 -5.53 -1.18 0.30
N VAL A 193 -5.73 0.05 -0.19
CA VAL A 193 -6.89 0.48 -1.00
C VAL A 193 -6.56 0.66 -2.48
N SER A 194 -5.34 1.08 -2.82
CA SER A 194 -4.90 1.21 -4.21
C SER A 194 -3.81 0.19 -4.58
N PHE A 195 -3.22 -0.48 -3.57
CA PHE A 195 -1.97 -1.24 -3.71
C PHE A 195 -0.82 -0.46 -4.33
N GLY A 196 -0.91 0.87 -4.35
CA GLY A 196 0.11 1.77 -4.84
C GLY A 196 1.32 1.80 -3.94
N GLY A 197 2.20 0.81 -4.04
CA GLY A 197 3.49 0.78 -3.33
C GLY A 197 4.39 1.95 -3.75
N PHE A 198 4.38 2.32 -5.03
CA PHE A 198 5.21 3.40 -5.55
C PHE A 198 4.83 4.78 -5.00
N GLY A 199 3.54 5.13 -4.96
CA GLY A 199 3.07 6.42 -4.44
C GLY A 199 3.37 6.59 -2.95
N SER A 200 3.17 5.53 -2.16
CA SER A 200 3.59 5.50 -0.77
C SER A 200 5.12 5.66 -0.65
N LEU A 201 5.89 4.92 -1.45
CA LEU A 201 7.34 4.98 -1.40
C LEU A 201 7.91 6.37 -1.76
N THR A 202 7.38 7.05 -2.76
CA THR A 202 7.86 8.39 -3.14
C THR A 202 7.64 9.41 -2.04
N ARG A 203 6.50 9.35 -1.33
CA ARG A 203 6.23 10.15 -0.12
C ARG A 203 7.27 9.85 0.97
N HIS A 204 7.57 8.57 1.18
CA HIS A 204 8.45 8.11 2.26
C HIS A 204 9.94 8.17 1.96
N LEU A 205 10.33 8.33 0.69
CA LEU A 205 11.71 8.20 0.24
C LEU A 205 12.66 9.14 0.99
N GLY A 206 12.25 10.39 1.20
CA GLY A 206 13.06 11.39 1.90
C GLY A 206 13.37 10.99 3.35
N ARG A 207 12.35 10.57 4.12
CA ARG A 207 12.57 10.14 5.52
C ARG A 207 13.36 8.84 5.61
N LEU A 208 13.10 7.90 4.70
CA LEU A 208 13.77 6.59 4.70
C LEU A 208 15.24 6.74 4.31
N ALA A 209 15.56 7.49 3.25
CA ALA A 209 16.94 7.72 2.83
C ALA A 209 17.76 8.42 3.93
N ASN A 210 17.21 9.49 4.53
CA ASN A 210 17.87 10.20 5.63
C ASN A 210 18.02 9.32 6.87
N GLY A 211 16.99 8.57 7.22
CA GLY A 211 17.02 7.68 8.38
C GLY A 211 18.01 6.53 8.22
N ILE A 212 18.06 5.89 7.05
CA ILE A 212 19.06 4.86 6.72
C ILE A 212 20.47 5.45 6.78
N TYR A 213 20.68 6.64 6.21
CA TYR A 213 21.98 7.30 6.25
C TYR A 213 22.43 7.59 7.69
N GLU A 214 21.55 8.14 8.54
CA GLU A 214 21.84 8.40 9.95
C GLU A 214 22.12 7.10 10.72
N ALA A 215 21.36 6.04 10.45
CA ALA A 215 21.53 4.74 11.09
C ALA A 215 22.90 4.12 10.75
N ILE A 216 23.31 4.16 9.47
CA ILE A 216 24.63 3.69 9.05
C ILE A 216 25.74 4.52 9.69
N ARG A 217 25.63 5.86 9.66
CA ARG A 217 26.68 6.76 10.16
C ARG A 217 26.86 6.66 11.68
N GLY A 218 25.79 6.36 12.42
CA GLY A 218 25.81 6.17 13.87
C GLY A 218 25.99 4.73 14.34
N ASP A 219 26.10 3.76 13.42
CA ASP A 219 26.02 2.32 13.69
C ASP A 219 24.78 1.93 14.53
N PHE A 220 23.65 2.62 14.30
CA PHE A 220 22.34 2.30 14.89
C PHE A 220 21.64 1.23 14.06
N LEU A 221 22.34 0.12 13.86
CA LEU A 221 21.93 -0.97 12.97
C LEU A 221 21.42 -2.19 13.74
N ASP A 222 21.06 -2.01 15.01
CA ASP A 222 20.29 -2.99 15.77
C ASP A 222 18.82 -3.05 15.28
N ALA A 223 18.17 -4.18 15.50
CA ALA A 223 16.80 -4.44 15.05
C ALA A 223 15.82 -3.37 15.54
N TYR A 224 15.98 -2.90 16.79
CA TYR A 224 15.12 -1.87 17.35
C TYR A 224 15.28 -0.53 16.61
N SER A 225 16.51 -0.05 16.44
CA SER A 225 16.81 1.21 15.74
C SER A 225 16.34 1.19 14.28
N LEU A 226 16.47 0.06 13.60
CA LEU A 226 15.96 -0.14 12.24
C LEU A 226 14.43 -0.24 12.20
N SER A 227 13.80 -0.82 13.22
CA SER A 227 12.34 -0.94 13.29
C SER A 227 11.63 0.42 13.29
N LEU A 228 12.28 1.46 13.83
CA LEU A 228 11.74 2.82 13.84
C LEU A 228 11.64 3.46 12.44
N LEU A 229 12.30 2.90 11.42
CA LEU A 229 12.16 3.33 10.02
C LEU A 229 10.87 2.81 9.37
N ASN A 230 10.30 1.73 9.89
CA ASN A 230 8.99 1.18 9.51
C ASN A 230 8.05 1.22 10.73
N PRO A 231 7.72 2.42 11.24
CA PRO A 231 6.92 2.54 12.44
C PRO A 231 5.47 2.16 12.19
N TYR A 232 4.69 1.98 13.26
CA TYR A 232 3.23 1.92 13.17
C TYR A 232 2.67 3.19 12.50
N MET A 233 1.72 3.01 11.56
CA MET A 233 1.12 4.07 10.77
C MET A 233 -0.41 4.01 10.88
N PRO A 234 -1.04 4.79 11.79
CA PRO A 234 -2.48 4.70 12.01
C PRO A 234 -3.30 5.11 10.79
N ASN A 235 -2.83 6.02 9.93
CA ASN A 235 -3.47 6.33 8.65
C ASN A 235 -3.55 5.11 7.72
N LEU A 236 -2.48 4.32 7.67
CA LEU A 236 -2.43 3.09 6.89
C LEU A 236 -3.36 2.03 7.48
N SER A 237 -3.29 1.79 8.78
CA SER A 237 -4.14 0.81 9.47
C SER A 237 -5.63 1.20 9.41
N ALA A 238 -5.96 2.49 9.52
CA ALA A 238 -7.34 2.98 9.35
C ALA A 238 -7.87 2.76 7.93
N SER A 239 -6.99 2.74 6.92
CA SER A 239 -7.37 2.48 5.53
C SER A 239 -7.83 1.05 5.29
N TRP A 240 -7.43 0.11 6.15
CA TRP A 240 -7.80 -1.30 6.03
C TRP A 240 -9.32 -1.53 6.12
N LEU A 241 -10.05 -0.67 6.84
CA LEU A 241 -11.51 -0.74 6.89
C LEU A 241 -12.13 -0.58 5.50
N PHE A 242 -11.58 0.32 4.67
CA PHE A 242 -12.07 0.51 3.30
C PHE A 242 -11.83 -0.73 2.46
N GLN A 243 -10.62 -1.31 2.52
CA GLN A 243 -10.33 -2.58 1.84
C GLN A 243 -11.33 -3.66 2.24
N ARG A 244 -11.58 -3.81 3.56
CA ARG A 244 -12.49 -4.83 4.09
C ARG A 244 -13.93 -4.60 3.65
N ALA A 245 -14.39 -3.35 3.64
CA ALA A 245 -15.74 -2.98 3.21
C ALA A 245 -15.94 -3.16 1.70
N MET A 246 -14.89 -2.96 0.91
CA MET A 246 -14.88 -3.16 -0.56
C MET A 246 -14.60 -4.61 -0.97
N SER A 247 -14.32 -5.52 -0.03
CA SER A 247 -14.11 -6.94 -0.31
C SER A 247 -15.43 -7.70 -0.24
N ALA A 248 -15.83 -8.36 -1.33
CA ALA A 248 -17.00 -9.21 -1.33
C ALA A 248 -16.85 -10.38 -0.33
N GLN A 249 -17.85 -10.57 0.53
CA GLN A 249 -17.87 -11.66 1.51
C GLN A 249 -18.75 -12.80 0.97
N GLN A 250 -18.36 -14.05 1.23
CA GLN A 250 -19.17 -15.21 0.80
C GLN A 250 -20.56 -15.20 1.49
N ASN A 251 -20.59 -14.89 2.78
CA ASN A 251 -21.77 -15.03 3.65
C ASN A 251 -22.32 -13.68 4.17
N SER A 252 -22.18 -12.58 3.41
CA SER A 252 -22.81 -11.33 3.79
C SER A 252 -24.28 -11.27 3.34
N ASN A 253 -25.19 -11.02 4.28
CA ASN A 253 -26.60 -10.72 4.00
C ASN A 253 -26.78 -9.24 3.58
N VAL A 254 -25.97 -8.78 2.63
CA VAL A 254 -26.05 -7.44 2.01
C VAL A 254 -26.31 -7.58 0.52
N SER A 255 -26.85 -6.55 -0.12
CA SER A 255 -27.14 -6.57 -1.54
C SER A 255 -25.85 -6.71 -2.38
N PRO A 256 -25.89 -7.41 -3.53
CA PRO A 256 -24.75 -7.49 -4.45
C PRO A 256 -24.24 -6.13 -4.98
N GLU A 257 -25.04 -5.08 -4.86
CA GLU A 257 -24.75 -3.71 -5.30
C GLU A 257 -24.18 -2.85 -4.15
N PHE A 258 -24.13 -3.37 -2.93
CA PHE A 258 -23.73 -2.63 -1.72
C PHE A 258 -22.37 -1.94 -1.87
N ILE A 259 -21.38 -2.60 -2.48
CA ILE A 259 -20.04 -2.02 -2.63
C ILE A 259 -20.07 -0.79 -3.56
N ASN A 260 -20.84 -0.85 -4.66
CA ASN A 260 -21.02 0.29 -5.56
C ASN A 260 -21.74 1.43 -4.84
N GLU A 261 -22.78 1.11 -4.07
CA GLU A 261 -23.51 2.08 -3.26
C GLU A 261 -22.61 2.77 -2.24
N LEU A 262 -21.77 2.00 -1.54
CA LEU A 262 -20.81 2.50 -0.55
C LEU A 262 -19.77 3.43 -1.20
N LEU A 263 -19.18 3.00 -2.32
CA LEU A 263 -18.23 3.81 -3.07
C LEU A 263 -18.85 5.12 -3.56
N HIS A 264 -20.03 5.03 -4.18
CA HIS A 264 -20.75 6.20 -4.70
C HIS A 264 -21.02 7.23 -3.60
N VAL A 265 -21.55 6.80 -2.45
CA VAL A 265 -21.87 7.70 -1.34
C VAL A 265 -20.62 8.32 -0.74
N ASN A 266 -19.55 7.54 -0.57
CA ASN A 266 -18.27 8.05 -0.06
C ASN A 266 -17.68 9.11 -1.00
N PHE A 267 -17.57 8.83 -2.30
CA PHE A 267 -17.03 9.79 -3.27
C PHE A 267 -17.91 11.03 -3.43
N LEU A 268 -19.24 10.87 -3.42
CA LEU A 268 -20.18 11.99 -3.43
C LEU A 268 -19.97 12.91 -2.20
N CYS A 269 -19.81 12.33 -1.01
CA CYS A 269 -19.55 13.09 0.21
C CYS A 269 -18.19 13.79 0.15
N MET A 270 -17.13 13.10 -0.27
CA MET A 270 -15.79 13.71 -0.42
C MET A 270 -15.79 14.83 -1.45
N GLN A 271 -16.46 14.66 -2.59
CA GLN A 271 -16.61 15.70 -3.60
C GLN A 271 -17.34 16.94 -3.06
N ARG A 272 -18.42 16.76 -2.29
CA ARG A 272 -19.14 17.87 -1.63
C ARG A 272 -18.26 18.61 -0.61
N LEU A 273 -17.34 17.92 0.04
CA LEU A 273 -16.41 18.52 1.01
C LEU A 273 -15.18 19.16 0.36
N GLY A 274 -14.96 18.91 -0.94
CA GLY A 274 -13.96 19.58 -1.77
C GLY A 274 -12.56 18.98 -1.76
N ASP A 275 -11.68 19.60 -2.55
CA ASP A 275 -10.32 19.16 -2.84
C ASP A 275 -9.43 18.88 -1.61
N PRO A 276 -9.50 19.65 -0.50
CA PRO A 276 -8.73 19.35 0.71
C PRO A 276 -9.04 17.99 1.35
N ILE A 277 -10.16 17.35 0.98
CA ILE A 277 -10.53 16.01 1.45
C ILE A 277 -10.32 14.99 0.32
N LEU A 278 -10.79 15.29 -0.89
CA LEU A 278 -10.77 14.34 -1.99
C LEU A 278 -9.34 14.04 -2.49
N ARG A 279 -8.51 15.07 -2.72
CA ARG A 279 -7.16 14.89 -3.29
C ARG A 279 -6.21 14.06 -2.41
N PRO A 280 -6.10 14.28 -1.09
CA PRO A 280 -5.27 13.42 -0.25
C PRO A 280 -5.78 11.98 -0.22
N PHE A 281 -7.11 11.78 -0.17
CA PHE A 281 -7.69 10.43 -0.21
C PHE A 281 -7.32 9.67 -1.50
N LEU A 282 -7.42 10.33 -2.66
CA LEU A 282 -7.03 9.76 -3.96
C LEU A 282 -5.53 9.43 -4.08
N GLN A 283 -4.71 9.95 -3.18
CA GLN A 283 -3.27 9.67 -3.06
C GLN A 283 -2.94 8.79 -1.86
N ASP A 284 -3.95 8.06 -1.34
CA ASP A 284 -3.84 7.17 -0.19
C ASP A 284 -3.39 7.85 1.12
N VAL A 285 -3.64 9.15 1.24
CA VAL A 285 -3.33 9.92 2.43
C VAL A 285 -4.58 10.09 3.27
N ILE A 286 -4.74 9.20 4.25
CA ILE A 286 -5.78 9.35 5.25
C ILE A 286 -5.33 10.29 6.37
N GLN A 287 -6.15 11.31 6.62
CA GLN A 287 -5.95 12.28 7.69
C GLN A 287 -7.17 12.30 8.61
N PHE A 288 -6.96 12.56 9.90
CA PHE A 288 -8.02 12.51 10.92
C PHE A 288 -9.22 13.41 10.60
N GLY A 289 -8.96 14.69 10.31
CA GLY A 289 -10.00 15.69 10.03
C GLY A 289 -10.84 15.35 8.79
N PRO A 290 -10.20 15.15 7.61
CA PRO A 290 -10.87 14.72 6.40
C PRO A 290 -11.70 13.43 6.56
N LEU A 291 -11.16 12.42 7.24
CA LEU A 291 -11.87 11.16 7.49
C LEU A 291 -13.10 11.39 8.39
N THR A 292 -12.95 12.13 9.49
CA THR A 292 -14.06 12.46 10.42
C THR A 292 -15.19 13.16 9.68
N LYS A 293 -14.87 14.19 8.87
CA LYS A 293 -15.87 14.95 8.10
C LYS A 293 -16.59 14.07 7.08
N THR A 294 -15.84 13.22 6.38
CA THR A 294 -16.40 12.30 5.38
C THR A 294 -17.37 11.30 6.04
N LEU A 295 -16.95 10.63 7.11
CA LEU A 295 -17.79 9.68 7.83
C LEU A 295 -19.04 10.35 8.41
N GLY A 296 -18.90 11.54 9.00
CA GLY A 296 -20.03 12.31 9.50
C GLY A 296 -21.03 12.66 8.40
N LEU A 297 -20.54 13.11 7.23
CA LEU A 297 -21.41 13.45 6.11
C LEU A 297 -22.09 12.21 5.50
N VAL A 298 -21.42 11.05 5.48
CA VAL A 298 -22.01 9.77 5.04
C VAL A 298 -23.16 9.37 5.98
N ILE A 299 -22.96 9.46 7.30
CA ILE A 299 -24.00 9.17 8.30
C ILE A 299 -25.23 10.08 8.09
N LEU A 300 -25.00 11.37 7.80
CA LEU A 300 -26.09 12.33 7.56
C LEU A 300 -26.78 12.12 6.20
N THR A 301 -26.02 11.79 5.15
CA THR A 301 -26.52 11.68 3.77
C THR A 301 -27.24 10.35 3.54
N LYS A 302 -26.75 9.26 4.12
CA LYS A 302 -27.30 7.91 3.91
C LYS A 302 -27.19 7.02 5.16
N PRO A 303 -27.93 7.33 6.24
CA PRO A 303 -27.84 6.56 7.48
C PRO A 303 -28.23 5.08 7.33
N GLN A 304 -29.05 4.73 6.33
CA GLN A 304 -29.46 3.33 6.10
C GLN A 304 -28.30 2.44 5.63
N ILE A 305 -27.17 3.00 5.19
CA ILE A 305 -25.99 2.22 4.77
C ILE A 305 -25.24 1.62 5.96
N ILE A 306 -25.37 2.20 7.16
CA ILE A 306 -24.60 1.84 8.35
C ILE A 306 -24.85 0.37 8.77
N PRO A 307 -26.11 -0.12 8.90
CA PRO A 307 -26.34 -1.54 9.19
C PRO A 307 -25.69 -2.49 8.17
N SER A 308 -25.65 -2.12 6.89
CA SER A 308 -25.00 -2.90 5.83
C SER A 308 -23.48 -2.90 5.97
N ILE A 309 -22.86 -1.77 6.35
CA ILE A 309 -21.43 -1.73 6.71
C ILE A 309 -21.13 -2.68 7.87
N PHE A 310 -21.94 -2.66 8.92
CA PHE A 310 -21.76 -3.57 10.07
C PHE A 310 -21.87 -5.04 9.67
N LYS A 311 -22.84 -5.39 8.82
CA LYS A 311 -23.00 -6.75 8.27
C LYS A 311 -21.84 -7.16 7.35
N GLN A 312 -21.32 -6.23 6.55
CA GLN A 312 -20.23 -6.50 5.62
C GLN A 312 -18.89 -6.70 6.33
N VAL A 313 -18.59 -5.81 7.28
CA VAL A 313 -17.27 -5.70 7.90
C VAL A 313 -17.17 -6.54 9.18
N GLY A 314 -18.25 -6.55 9.98
CA GLY A 314 -18.31 -7.19 11.29
C GLY A 314 -17.91 -6.26 12.45
N ILE A 315 -18.56 -6.45 13.60
CA ILE A 315 -18.34 -5.65 14.82
C ILE A 315 -16.87 -5.73 15.32
N PRO A 316 -16.21 -6.90 15.38
CA PRO A 316 -14.84 -6.97 15.89
C PRO A 316 -13.86 -6.09 15.09
N VAL A 317 -14.02 -6.05 13.76
CA VAL A 317 -13.20 -5.23 12.88
C VAL A 317 -13.43 -3.74 13.12
N LEU A 318 -14.69 -3.32 13.33
CA LEU A 318 -15.02 -1.92 13.61
C LEU A 318 -14.43 -1.45 14.95
N LEU A 319 -14.42 -2.31 15.97
CA LEU A 319 -13.78 -2.02 17.25
C LEU A 319 -12.27 -1.85 17.11
N GLU A 320 -11.59 -2.76 16.40
CA GLU A 320 -10.17 -2.64 16.10
C GLU A 320 -9.86 -1.35 15.32
N TRP A 321 -10.65 -1.06 14.28
CA TRP A 321 -10.51 0.16 13.50
C TRP A 321 -10.71 1.43 14.33
N SER A 322 -11.63 1.44 15.31
CA SER A 322 -11.84 2.59 16.18
C SER A 322 -10.58 2.95 16.99
N GLY A 323 -9.78 1.94 17.37
CA GLY A 323 -8.48 2.14 18.00
C GLY A 323 -7.49 2.82 17.05
N HIS A 324 -7.42 2.37 15.80
CA HIS A 324 -6.58 3.01 14.77
C HIS A 324 -7.02 4.44 14.47
N PHE A 325 -8.33 4.69 14.40
CA PHE A 325 -8.90 6.02 14.21
C PHE A 325 -8.58 6.96 15.38
N PHE A 326 -8.67 6.48 16.62
CA PHE A 326 -8.23 7.24 17.79
C PHE A 326 -6.74 7.57 17.72
N MET A 327 -5.90 6.58 17.42
CA MET A 327 -4.45 6.79 17.25
C MET A 327 -4.12 7.75 16.12
N LEU A 328 -4.91 7.78 15.05
CA LEU A 328 -4.77 8.76 13.97
C LEU A 328 -5.00 10.19 14.50
N GLY A 329 -6.01 10.38 15.36
CA GLY A 329 -6.24 11.63 16.09
C GLY A 329 -5.07 11.99 17.01
N CYS A 330 -4.57 11.03 17.80
CA CYS A 330 -3.40 11.23 18.66
C CYS A 330 -2.15 11.62 17.86
N TYR A 331 -1.86 10.94 16.74
CA TYR A 331 -0.70 11.27 15.89
C TYR A 331 -0.84 12.64 15.26
N THR A 332 -2.06 13.02 14.86
CA THR A 332 -2.36 14.37 14.36
C THR A 332 -2.05 15.41 15.44
N PHE A 333 -2.50 15.19 16.68
CA PHE A 333 -2.23 16.08 17.80
C PHE A 333 -0.73 16.17 18.11
N LEU A 334 -0.05 15.03 18.26
CA LEU A 334 1.38 14.97 18.56
C LEU A 334 2.22 15.65 17.48
N SER A 335 1.93 15.40 16.20
CA SER A 335 2.65 16.04 15.10
C SER A 335 2.37 17.55 14.99
N THR A 336 1.19 18.01 15.39
CA THR A 336 0.81 19.43 15.26
C THR A 336 1.32 20.27 16.44
N PHE A 337 1.25 19.74 17.65
CA PHE A 337 1.49 20.52 18.88
C PHE A 337 2.74 20.09 19.64
N VAL A 338 3.10 18.81 19.62
CA VAL A 338 4.21 18.27 20.43
C VAL A 338 5.52 18.23 19.65
N ASP A 339 5.52 17.79 18.38
CA ASP A 339 6.73 17.80 17.53
C ASP A 339 7.40 19.18 17.48
N PRO A 340 6.70 20.30 17.23
CA PRO A 340 7.34 21.62 17.15
C PRO A 340 7.99 22.06 18.47
N ALA A 341 7.43 21.67 19.61
CA ALA A 341 7.96 22.00 20.93
C ALA A 341 9.17 21.12 21.30
N LEU A 342 9.14 19.84 20.91
CA LEU A 342 10.19 18.88 21.24
C LEU A 342 11.40 18.96 20.29
N ARG A 343 11.18 19.29 19.01
CA ARG A 343 12.21 19.23 17.95
C ARG A 343 13.44 20.11 18.22
N PRO A 344 13.34 21.33 18.77
CA PRO A 344 14.51 22.13 19.14
C PRO A 344 15.37 21.48 20.24
N LEU A 345 14.73 20.76 21.18
CA LEU A 345 15.39 20.13 22.32
C LEU A 345 16.24 18.93 21.90
N LEU A 346 15.93 18.28 20.77
CA LEU A 346 16.68 17.12 20.28
C LEU A 346 18.16 17.40 19.98
N ASN A 347 18.55 18.66 19.85
CA ASN A 347 19.95 19.01 19.58
C ASN A 347 20.90 18.74 20.75
N SER A 348 20.38 18.71 21.98
CA SER A 348 21.18 18.40 23.18
C SER A 348 21.25 16.90 23.49
N PHE A 349 20.49 16.07 22.79
CA PHE A 349 20.40 14.65 23.10
C PHE A 349 21.61 13.87 22.58
N PRO A 350 22.03 12.79 23.28
CA PRO A 350 23.00 11.84 22.75
C PRO A 350 22.60 11.31 21.38
N ALA A 351 23.58 10.97 20.54
CA ALA A 351 23.36 10.67 19.13
C ALA A 351 22.29 9.59 18.87
N LYS A 352 22.31 8.49 19.64
CA LYS A 352 21.33 7.39 19.50
C LYS A 352 19.92 7.85 19.88
N ILE A 353 19.78 8.48 21.04
CA ILE A 353 18.50 9.01 21.53
C ILE A 353 17.94 10.06 20.56
N LYS A 354 18.81 10.92 20.01
CA LYS A 354 18.44 11.90 18.98
C LYS A 354 17.91 11.23 17.71
N TYR A 355 18.55 10.15 17.26
CA TYR A 355 18.09 9.35 16.12
C TYR A 355 16.71 8.74 16.40
N GLU A 356 16.54 8.07 17.53
CA GLU A 356 15.28 7.41 17.91
C GLU A 356 14.12 8.41 17.97
N TRP A 357 14.32 9.56 18.63
CA TRP A 357 13.31 10.62 18.68
C TRP A 357 13.00 11.20 17.30
N LYS A 358 14.00 11.44 16.45
CA LYS A 358 13.73 11.88 15.06
C LYS A 358 12.81 10.90 14.32
N ARG A 359 13.02 9.59 14.49
CA ARG A 359 12.17 8.56 13.88
C ARG A 359 10.75 8.55 14.46
N HIS A 360 10.60 8.73 15.77
CA HIS A 360 9.27 8.87 16.39
C HIS A 360 8.51 10.11 15.91
N LEU A 361 9.20 11.24 15.80
CA LEU A 361 8.64 12.47 15.26
C LEU A 361 8.19 12.31 13.79
N GLU A 362 8.99 11.63 12.97
CA GLU A 362 8.60 11.24 11.61
C GLU A 362 7.40 10.28 11.61
N ALA A 363 7.35 9.31 12.54
CA ALA A 363 6.21 8.41 12.67
C ALA A 363 4.90 9.19 12.93
N TRP A 364 4.93 10.21 13.80
CA TRP A 364 3.75 11.04 14.05
C TRP A 364 3.31 11.80 12.80
N LYS A 365 4.25 12.46 12.12
CA LYS A 365 3.96 13.27 10.93
C LYS A 365 3.42 12.43 9.78
N TYR A 366 4.09 11.34 9.45
CA TYR A 366 3.70 10.52 8.31
C TYR A 366 2.54 9.57 8.64
N GLY A 367 2.47 9.08 9.87
CA GLY A 367 1.37 8.24 10.36
C GLY A 367 0.05 9.01 10.52
N SER A 368 0.10 10.34 10.61
CA SER A 368 -1.07 11.23 10.55
C SER A 368 -1.43 11.73 9.15
N GLY A 369 -0.58 11.46 8.14
CA GLY A 369 -0.74 12.00 6.80
C GLY A 369 -0.45 13.50 6.67
N LEU A 370 0.14 14.14 7.69
CA LEU A 370 0.51 15.57 7.69
C LEU A 370 1.80 15.86 6.90
N ASP A 371 2.40 14.85 6.29
CA ASP A 371 3.44 15.02 5.28
C ASP A 371 2.89 15.47 3.92
N TYR A 372 1.60 15.25 3.66
CA TYR A 372 0.92 15.73 2.46
C TYR A 372 0.76 17.26 2.45
N LYS A 373 0.95 17.85 1.28
CA LYS A 373 0.70 19.27 0.99
C LYS A 373 -0.16 19.35 -0.26
N LEU A 374 -1.22 20.17 -0.21
CA LEU A 374 -2.17 20.35 -1.30
C LEU A 374 -1.52 20.99 -2.53
#